data_AF-A0AAY5KHY7-F1
#
_entry.id   AF-A0AAY5KHY7-F1
#
_cell.length_a   1.000
_cell.length_b   1.000
_cell.length_c   1.000
_cell.angle_alpha   90.00
_cell.angle_beta   90.00
_cell.angle_gamma   90.00
#
_symmetry.space_group_name_H-M   'P 1'
#
loop_
_entity.id
_entity.type
_entity.pdbx_description
1 polymer ?
#
loop_
_entity_poly.entity_id
_entity_poly.type
_entity_poly.pdbx_seq_one_letter_code
_entity_poly.pdbx_strand_id
1 'polypeptide(L)'
;MAGMGYRTIGKQLGEKATTVGTIIRKWKKFKMTVNLPRSGFPCKISPRGESIIMRKVRDQPRTTRQDLVNDLTRAGTTVSKKIISNTLHHHGLKSCSTRKVQAHFKFANDHLDDPEEEWEKVMWSDETRIELFGLNSTRRVWRKKKDDYNPKKPSHL
;
A
#
# COMPACT_ATOMS: atom_id res chain seq x y z
N MET A 1 -35.41 45.17 1.12
CA MET A 1 -35.95 44.27 2.16
C MET A 1 -34.86 44.01 3.19
N ALA A 2 -35.04 44.46 4.43
CA ALA A 2 -34.09 44.17 5.50
C ALA A 2 -34.19 42.68 5.87
N GLY A 3 -33.07 41.95 5.80
CA GLY A 3 -33.05 40.52 6.12
C GLY A 3 -33.24 40.25 7.62
N MET A 4 -33.70 39.05 7.97
CA MET A 4 -33.81 38.61 9.36
C MET A 4 -32.44 38.62 10.06
N GLY A 5 -32.39 39.09 11.30
CA GLY A 5 -31.18 39.09 12.13
C GLY A 5 -30.77 37.67 12.56
N TYR A 6 -29.47 37.46 12.81
CA TYR A 6 -28.91 36.13 13.14
C TYR A 6 -29.55 35.47 14.37
N ARG A 7 -29.98 36.26 15.37
CA ARG A 7 -30.67 35.74 16.56
C ARG A 7 -32.07 35.20 16.24
N THR A 8 -32.79 35.87 15.33
CA THR A 8 -34.13 35.46 14.89
C THR A 8 -34.06 34.16 14.10
N ILE A 9 -33.10 34.07 13.17
CA ILE A 9 -32.82 32.86 12.38
C ILE A 9 -32.41 31.71 13.30
N GLY A 10 -31.52 31.96 14.26
CA GLY A 10 -31.10 30.95 15.24
C GLY A 10 -32.28 30.40 16.05
N LYS A 11 -33.16 31.26 16.57
CA LYS A 11 -34.36 30.84 17.30
C LYS A 11 -35.30 29.98 16.45
N GLN A 12 -35.54 30.36 15.19
CA GLN A 12 -36.39 29.58 14.27
C GLN A 12 -35.80 28.19 13.97
N LEU A 13 -34.47 28.09 13.87
CA LEU A 13 -33.77 26.85 13.55
C LEU A 13 -33.38 26.01 14.79
N GLY A 14 -33.62 26.51 16.00
CA GLY A 14 -33.12 25.89 17.24
C GLY A 14 -31.59 25.97 17.41
N GLU A 15 -30.92 26.84 16.66
CA GLU A 15 -29.47 26.93 16.57
C GLU A 15 -28.92 28.18 17.26
N LYS A 16 -27.68 28.10 17.74
CA LYS A 16 -27.00 29.26 18.31
C LYS A 16 -26.77 30.31 17.23
N ALA A 17 -26.99 31.58 17.55
CA ALA A 17 -26.74 32.70 16.62
C ALA A 17 -25.29 32.74 16.10
N THR A 18 -24.33 32.21 16.88
CA THR A 18 -22.93 32.05 16.46
C THR A 18 -22.76 31.04 15.33
N THR A 19 -23.47 29.90 15.40
CA THR A 19 -23.50 28.86 14.35
C THR A 19 -24.10 29.40 13.06
N VAL A 20 -25.22 30.13 13.16
CA VAL A 20 -25.83 30.81 12.01
C VAL A 20 -24.81 31.78 11.37
N GLY A 21 -24.11 32.56 12.19
CA GLY A 21 -23.07 33.47 11.72
C GLY A 21 -21.88 32.77 11.05
N THR A 22 -21.41 31.63 11.56
CA THR A 22 -20.32 30.87 10.92
C THR A 22 -20.75 30.25 9.61
N ILE A 23 -21.97 29.70 9.51
CA ILE A 23 -22.53 29.16 8.27
C ILE A 23 -22.64 30.25 7.21
N ILE A 24 -23.20 31.42 7.55
CA ILE A 24 -23.35 32.54 6.61
C ILE A 24 -21.98 33.06 6.14
N ARG A 25 -20.99 33.21 7.04
CA ARG A 25 -19.62 33.61 6.66
C ARG A 25 -18.99 32.59 5.71
N LYS A 26 -19.14 31.30 5.99
CA LYS A 26 -18.64 30.21 5.15
C LYS A 26 -19.29 30.23 3.77
N TRP A 27 -20.61 30.38 3.70
CA TRP A 27 -21.33 30.48 2.43
C TRP A 27 -20.94 31.74 1.65
N LYS A 28 -20.78 32.89 2.30
CA LYS A 28 -20.30 34.12 1.64
C LYS A 28 -18.91 33.93 1.01
N LYS A 29 -18.00 33.23 1.69
CA LYS A 29 -16.62 33.00 1.24
C LYS A 29 -16.49 31.91 0.19
N PHE A 30 -17.12 30.75 0.41
CA PHE A 30 -16.89 29.54 -0.38
C PHE A 30 -18.10 29.11 -1.21
N LYS A 31 -19.26 29.78 -1.06
CA LYS A 31 -20.54 29.41 -1.70
C LYS A 31 -20.97 27.96 -1.42
N MET A 32 -20.50 27.39 -0.30
CA MET A 32 -20.76 26.02 0.12
C MET A 32 -21.30 25.97 1.55
N THR A 33 -22.27 25.09 1.78
CA THR A 33 -22.82 24.79 3.11
C THR A 33 -22.23 23.50 3.69
N VAL A 34 -21.86 22.53 2.84
CA VAL A 34 -21.29 21.23 3.23
C VAL A 34 -19.99 21.35 4.03
N ASN A 35 -19.80 20.50 5.04
CA ASN A 35 -18.59 20.48 5.86
C ASN A 35 -17.36 20.08 5.02
N LEU A 36 -16.31 20.90 5.08
CA LEU A 36 -15.05 20.59 4.42
C LEU A 36 -14.27 19.57 5.26
N PRO A 37 -13.49 18.68 4.61
CA PRO A 37 -12.56 17.85 5.34
C PRO A 37 -11.59 18.73 6.13
N ARG A 38 -11.27 18.30 7.35
CA ARG A 38 -10.27 19.01 8.16
C ARG A 38 -8.91 18.92 7.47
N SER A 39 -8.12 19.99 7.60
CA SER A 39 -6.70 19.91 7.23
C SER A 39 -6.05 18.79 8.05
N GLY A 40 -5.46 17.83 7.35
CA GLY A 40 -4.72 16.74 7.97
C GLY A 40 -3.37 17.22 8.53
N PHE A 41 -2.69 16.32 9.22
CA PHE A 41 -1.31 16.55 9.65
C PHE A 41 -0.37 16.56 8.42
N PRO A 42 0.60 17.48 8.33
CA PRO A 42 1.56 17.51 7.22
C PRO A 42 2.29 16.17 7.07
N CYS A 43 2.41 15.68 5.84
CA CYS A 43 3.19 14.48 5.57
C CYS A 43 4.67 14.74 5.86
N LYS A 44 5.31 13.86 6.64
CA LYS A 44 6.75 13.95 6.95
C LYS A 44 7.66 13.69 5.75
N ILE A 45 7.15 13.00 4.71
CA ILE A 45 7.86 12.77 3.47
C ILE A 45 7.33 13.78 2.43
N SER A 46 8.25 14.46 1.76
CA SER A 46 7.91 15.36 0.65
C SER A 46 7.47 14.57 -0.59
N PRO A 47 6.69 15.17 -1.51
CA PRO A 47 6.31 14.51 -2.77
C PRO A 47 7.51 13.99 -3.59
N ARG A 48 8.64 14.70 -3.50
CA ARG A 48 9.91 14.29 -4.11
C ARG A 48 10.49 13.05 -3.44
N GLY A 49 10.54 13.02 -2.11
CA GLY A 49 11.01 11.86 -1.34
C GLY A 49 10.16 10.62 -1.59
N GLU A 50 8.85 10.79 -1.69
CA GLU A 50 7.90 9.74 -2.04
C GLU A 50 8.16 9.20 -3.46
N SER A 51 8.38 10.09 -4.44
CA SER A 51 8.71 9.70 -5.81
C SER A 51 10.00 8.89 -5.89
N ILE A 52 11.02 9.23 -5.10
CA ILE A 52 12.28 8.49 -5.01
C ILE A 52 12.04 7.08 -4.44
N ILE A 53 11.26 6.96 -3.36
CA ILE A 53 10.88 5.66 -2.79
C ILE A 53 10.19 4.80 -3.85
N MET A 54 9.18 5.36 -4.53
CA MET A 54 8.37 4.61 -5.51
C MET A 54 9.18 4.18 -6.72
N ARG A 55 10.14 5.01 -7.15
CA ARG A 55 11.08 4.65 -8.21
C ARG A 55 11.99 3.51 -7.76
N LYS A 56 12.63 3.63 -6.59
CA LYS A 56 13.53 2.60 -6.08
C LYS A 56 12.84 1.25 -5.87
N VAL A 57 11.63 1.25 -5.31
CA VAL A 57 10.86 0.00 -5.11
C VAL A 57 10.38 -0.61 -6.43
N ARG A 58 10.16 0.21 -7.46
CA ARG A 58 9.83 -0.29 -8.80
C ARG A 58 11.03 -0.97 -9.46
N ASP A 59 12.18 -0.31 -9.42
CA ASP A 59 13.41 -0.77 -10.06
C ASP A 59 14.04 -1.95 -9.30
N GLN A 60 13.96 -1.92 -7.97
CA GLN A 60 14.50 -2.91 -7.06
C GLN A 60 13.39 -3.36 -6.07
N PRO A 61 12.49 -4.27 -6.48
CA PRO A 61 11.37 -4.69 -5.63
C PRO A 61 11.79 -5.43 -4.34
N ARG A 62 13.07 -5.80 -4.22
CA ARG A 62 13.68 -6.43 -3.03
C ARG A 62 14.22 -5.43 -2.01
N THR A 63 14.15 -4.12 -2.27
CA THR A 63 14.64 -3.10 -1.33
C THR A 63 13.95 -3.22 0.03
N THR A 64 14.74 -3.21 1.09
CA THR A 64 14.20 -3.31 2.45
C THR A 64 13.70 -1.95 2.94
N ARG A 65 12.87 -1.97 3.98
CA ARG A 65 12.45 -0.73 4.66
C ARG A 65 13.65 0.03 5.24
N GLN A 66 14.70 -0.69 5.67
CA GLN A 66 15.90 -0.05 6.22
C GLN A 66 16.68 0.66 5.13
N ASP A 67 16.82 0.06 3.96
CA ASP A 67 17.52 0.70 2.84
C ASP A 67 16.86 2.02 2.44
N LEU A 68 15.52 2.03 2.38
CA LEU A 68 14.74 3.25 2.10
C LEU A 68 14.91 4.33 3.18
N VAL A 69 15.01 3.93 4.45
CA VAL A 69 15.33 4.86 5.54
C VAL A 69 16.72 5.45 5.34
N ASN A 70 17.71 4.60 5.06
CA ASN A 70 19.09 5.03 4.85
C ASN A 70 19.22 6.02 3.67
N ASP A 71 18.52 5.76 2.57
CA ASP A 71 18.52 6.66 1.40
C ASP A 71 17.95 8.05 1.75
N LEU A 72 16.86 8.09 2.52
CA LEU A 72 16.22 9.33 2.90
C LEU A 72 17.03 10.09 3.94
N THR A 73 17.64 9.38 4.89
CA THR A 73 18.59 9.99 5.84
C THR A 73 19.76 10.63 5.10
N ARG A 74 20.30 9.95 4.07
CA ARG A 74 21.34 10.52 3.19
C ARG A 74 20.86 11.76 2.42
N ALA A 75 19.58 11.83 2.10
CA ALA A 75 18.95 13.00 1.48
C ALA A 75 18.53 14.09 2.51
N GLY A 76 18.92 13.97 3.78
CA GLY A 76 18.63 14.93 4.84
C GLY A 76 17.21 14.81 5.45
N THR A 77 16.49 13.71 5.18
CA THR A 77 15.14 13.49 5.67
C THR A 77 15.10 12.33 6.69
N THR A 78 14.90 12.66 7.96
CA THR A 78 14.80 11.67 9.04
C THR A 78 13.40 11.07 9.12
N VAL A 79 13.27 9.77 8.83
CA VAL A 79 12.01 9.04 8.86
C VAL A 79 12.14 7.69 9.57
N SER A 80 11.05 7.24 10.18
CA SER A 80 10.98 5.91 10.78
C SER A 80 10.53 4.85 9.75
N LYS A 81 10.88 3.59 10.00
CA LYS A 81 10.39 2.44 9.20
C LYS A 81 8.87 2.39 9.09
N LYS A 82 8.16 2.85 10.13
CA LYS A 82 6.69 2.87 10.16
C LYS A 82 6.12 3.86 9.15
N ILE A 83 6.74 5.03 8.99
CA ILE A 83 6.34 6.03 7.99
C ILE A 83 6.51 5.45 6.59
N ILE A 84 7.67 4.84 6.30
CA ILE A 84 7.92 4.15 5.02
C ILE A 84 6.87 3.08 4.75
N SER A 85 6.56 2.25 5.75
CA SER A 85 5.55 1.20 5.59
C SER A 85 4.18 1.77 5.27
N ASN A 86 3.76 2.85 5.94
CA ASN A 86 2.49 3.51 5.67
C ASN A 86 2.46 4.09 4.25
N THR A 87 3.53 4.77 3.83
CA THR A 87 3.65 5.32 2.47
C THR A 87 3.55 4.21 1.41
N LEU A 88 4.27 3.10 1.57
CA LEU A 88 4.18 1.98 0.62
C LEU A 88 2.76 1.39 0.57
N HIS A 89 2.10 1.23 1.72
CA HIS A 89 0.74 0.71 1.78
C HIS A 89 -0.29 1.68 1.17
N HIS A 90 -0.12 2.99 1.34
CA HIS A 90 -0.96 4.00 0.67
C HIS A 90 -0.89 3.90 -0.86
N HIS A 91 0.26 3.50 -1.40
CA HIS A 91 0.45 3.23 -2.83
C HIS A 91 0.03 1.81 -3.26
N GLY A 92 -0.60 1.05 -2.36
CA GLY A 92 -1.08 -0.30 -2.61
C GLY A 92 0.02 -1.35 -2.70
N LEU A 93 1.25 -1.03 -2.30
CA LEU A 93 2.36 -1.98 -2.26
C LEU A 93 2.28 -2.82 -0.98
N LYS A 94 2.41 -4.13 -1.13
CA LYS A 94 2.49 -5.11 -0.04
C LYS A 94 3.77 -5.90 -0.15
N SER A 95 4.32 -6.28 1.00
CA SER A 95 5.47 -7.18 1.07
C SER A 95 4.98 -8.62 0.96
N CYS A 96 5.38 -9.31 -0.11
CA CYS A 96 4.93 -10.66 -0.45
C CYS A 96 6.14 -11.58 -0.62
N SER A 97 5.96 -12.88 -0.31
CA SER A 97 6.96 -13.90 -0.65
C SER A 97 6.97 -14.17 -2.15
N THR A 98 8.16 -14.39 -2.73
CA THR A 98 8.28 -14.92 -4.08
C THR A 98 7.95 -16.42 -4.09
N ARG A 99 6.95 -16.84 -4.87
CA ARG A 99 6.63 -18.25 -5.09
C ARG A 99 7.29 -18.78 -6.36
N LYS A 100 7.78 -20.02 -6.35
CA LYS A 100 8.29 -20.75 -7.53
C LYS A 100 7.12 -21.30 -8.36
N VAL A 101 6.31 -20.42 -8.94
CA VAL A 101 5.09 -20.83 -9.66
C VAL A 101 5.41 -21.45 -11.02
N GLN A 102 6.48 -20.98 -11.68
CA GLN A 102 6.78 -21.35 -13.07
C GLN A 102 7.19 -22.81 -13.23
N ALA A 103 7.97 -23.36 -12.31
CA ALA A 103 8.42 -24.76 -12.39
C ALA A 103 7.24 -25.74 -12.22
N HIS A 104 6.37 -25.49 -11.24
CA HIS A 104 5.19 -26.32 -11.00
C HIS A 104 4.17 -26.19 -12.14
N PHE A 105 4.01 -24.98 -12.68
CA PHE A 105 3.13 -24.77 -13.83
C PHE A 105 3.61 -25.51 -15.08
N LYS A 106 4.93 -25.48 -15.36
CA LYS A 106 5.50 -26.24 -16.48
C LYS A 106 5.25 -27.73 -16.30
N PHE A 107 5.62 -28.27 -15.13
CA PHE A 107 5.40 -29.69 -14.81
C PHE A 107 3.93 -30.11 -14.99
N ALA A 108 2.99 -29.30 -14.49
CA ALA A 108 1.56 -29.59 -14.64
C ALA A 108 1.05 -29.54 -16.08
N ASN A 109 1.62 -28.69 -16.96
CA ASN A 109 1.27 -28.71 -18.39
C ASN A 109 1.89 -29.90 -19.10
N ASP A 110 3.15 -30.21 -18.78
CA ASP A 110 3.89 -31.31 -19.40
C ASP A 110 3.22 -32.67 -19.12
N HIS A 111 2.54 -32.82 -17.98
CA HIS A 111 1.88 -34.07 -17.54
C HIS A 111 0.34 -33.95 -17.47
N LEU A 112 -0.26 -33.00 -18.19
CA LEU A 112 -1.70 -32.72 -18.11
C LEU A 112 -2.54 -33.86 -18.71
N ASP A 113 -2.03 -34.48 -19.77
CA ASP A 113 -2.72 -35.50 -20.58
C ASP A 113 -2.17 -36.92 -20.32
N ASP A 114 -1.31 -37.08 -19.32
CA ASP A 114 -0.69 -38.37 -19.00
C ASP A 114 -1.75 -39.35 -18.46
N PRO A 115 -1.78 -40.60 -18.97
CA PRO A 115 -2.76 -41.59 -18.55
C PRO A 115 -2.49 -42.10 -17.13
N GLU A 116 -3.53 -42.59 -16.44
CA GLU A 116 -3.45 -43.08 -15.05
C GLU A 116 -2.39 -44.18 -14.85
N GLU A 117 -2.20 -45.04 -15.86
CA GLU A 117 -1.19 -46.11 -15.89
C GLU A 117 0.26 -45.62 -15.76
N GLU A 118 0.53 -44.36 -16.12
CA GLU A 118 1.85 -43.76 -15.91
C GLU A 118 2.06 -43.38 -14.45
N TRP A 119 1.02 -42.88 -13.77
CA TRP A 119 1.07 -42.52 -12.35
C TRP A 119 1.16 -43.73 -11.43
N GLU A 120 0.54 -44.86 -11.79
CA GLU A 120 0.64 -46.12 -11.03
C GLU A 120 2.07 -46.67 -10.96
N LYS A 121 2.92 -46.33 -11.95
CA LYS A 121 4.34 -46.72 -11.98
C LYS A 121 5.22 -45.79 -11.14
N VAL A 122 4.70 -44.62 -10.74
CA VAL A 122 5.47 -43.62 -9.98
C VAL A 122 5.45 -43.96 -8.50
N MET A 123 6.63 -44.32 -7.97
CA MET A 123 6.86 -44.38 -6.52
C MET A 123 7.23 -43.00 -6.00
N TRP A 124 6.41 -42.47 -5.08
CA TRP A 124 6.66 -41.18 -4.44
C TRP A 124 7.52 -41.37 -3.20
N SER A 125 8.66 -40.67 -3.15
CA SER A 125 9.48 -40.52 -1.96
C SER A 125 9.74 -39.05 -1.72
N ASP A 126 9.53 -38.56 -0.50
CA ASP A 126 10.01 -37.24 -0.07
C ASP A 126 11.16 -37.39 0.91
N GLU A 127 12.06 -36.42 0.89
CA GLU A 127 13.06 -36.23 1.91
C GLU A 127 12.86 -34.84 2.51
N THR A 128 12.61 -34.78 3.81
CA THR A 128 12.48 -33.50 4.52
C THR A 128 13.71 -33.26 5.39
N ARG A 129 14.48 -32.22 5.06
CA ARG A 129 15.61 -31.78 5.88
C ARG A 129 15.10 -30.98 7.09
N ILE A 130 15.28 -31.53 8.30
CA ILE A 130 14.97 -30.85 9.55
C ILE A 130 16.15 -29.96 9.95
N GLU A 131 16.10 -28.68 9.60
CA GLU A 131 17.13 -27.72 10.00
C GLU A 131 16.82 -27.12 11.38
N LEU A 132 17.64 -27.43 12.39
CA LEU A 132 17.46 -26.95 13.77
C LEU A 132 17.60 -25.41 13.91
N PHE A 133 18.31 -24.77 12.97
CA PHE A 133 18.60 -23.33 12.96
C PHE A 133 18.36 -22.68 11.58
N GLY A 134 17.62 -23.36 10.70
CA GLY A 134 17.41 -22.95 9.32
C GLY A 134 16.60 -21.66 9.21
N LEU A 135 17.28 -20.54 8.91
CA LEU A 135 16.61 -19.35 8.40
C LEU A 135 16.17 -19.64 6.96
N ASN A 136 15.00 -20.25 6.81
CA ASN A 136 14.28 -20.32 5.54
C ASN A 136 14.12 -18.89 5.00
N SER A 137 15.06 -18.46 4.17
CA SER A 137 15.21 -17.07 3.71
C SER A 137 14.13 -16.76 2.68
N THR A 138 12.91 -16.65 3.18
CA THR A 138 11.74 -16.31 2.39
C THR A 138 11.97 -14.91 1.84
N ARG A 139 12.39 -14.84 0.59
CA ARG A 139 12.69 -13.57 -0.08
C ARG A 139 11.40 -12.80 -0.27
N ARG A 140 11.36 -11.60 0.29
CA ARG A 140 10.21 -10.71 0.21
C ARG A 140 10.41 -9.65 -0.86
N VAL A 141 9.35 -9.37 -1.59
CA VAL A 141 9.28 -8.37 -2.66
C VAL A 141 8.06 -7.48 -2.48
N TRP A 142 8.16 -6.22 -2.88
CA TRP A 142 7.03 -5.30 -2.91
C TRP A 142 6.19 -5.49 -4.17
N ARG A 143 4.88 -5.70 -4.01
CA ARG A 143 3.93 -5.91 -5.12
C ARG A 143 2.62 -5.17 -4.91
N LYS A 144 1.97 -4.75 -6.00
CA LYS A 144 0.57 -4.30 -5.98
C LYS A 144 -0.37 -5.50 -6.06
N LYS A 145 -1.60 -5.35 -5.52
CA LYS A 145 -2.69 -6.32 -5.71
C LYS A 145 -2.93 -6.44 -7.24
N LYS A 146 -2.69 -7.61 -7.84
CA LYS A 146 -2.70 -7.95 -9.30
C LYS A 146 -1.36 -7.96 -10.05
N ASP A 147 -0.23 -7.60 -9.44
CA ASP A 147 1.10 -7.73 -10.07
C ASP A 147 1.66 -9.17 -10.03
N ASP A 148 0.90 -10.13 -9.50
CA ASP A 148 1.41 -11.46 -9.15
C ASP A 148 1.92 -12.28 -10.34
N TYR A 149 1.50 -11.92 -11.56
CA TYR A 149 1.83 -12.62 -12.81
C TYR A 149 2.73 -11.81 -13.77
N ASN A 150 3.27 -10.65 -13.36
CA ASN A 150 4.09 -9.85 -14.28
C ASN A 150 5.50 -10.45 -14.43
N PRO A 151 5.88 -10.99 -15.61
CA PRO A 151 7.18 -11.64 -15.83
C PRO A 151 8.36 -10.67 -15.81
N LYS A 152 8.11 -9.35 -15.92
CA LYS A 152 9.17 -8.31 -15.91
C LYS A 152 9.81 -8.07 -14.53
N LYS A 153 9.34 -8.73 -13.48
CA LYS A 153 9.93 -8.65 -12.13
C LYS A 153 10.58 -9.99 -11.82
N PRO A 154 11.91 -10.06 -11.64
CA PRO A 154 12.64 -11.32 -11.71
C PRO A 154 12.15 -12.31 -10.65
N SER A 155 11.44 -13.33 -11.13
CA SER A 155 11.17 -14.60 -10.47
C SER A 155 12.35 -15.57 -10.60
N HIS A 156 13.46 -15.14 -11.21
CA HIS A 156 14.66 -15.95 -11.33
C HIS A 156 15.45 -15.96 -10.02
N LEU A 157 15.38 -17.12 -9.37
CA LEU A 157 16.32 -17.85 -8.49
C LEU A 157 15.51 -18.65 -7.47
#